data_AF-A0A950A4X3-F1
#
_entry.id   AF-A0A950A4X3-F1
#
_cell.length_a   1.000
_cell.length_b   1.000
_cell.length_c   1.000
_cell.angle_alpha   90.00
_cell.angle_beta   90.00
_cell.angle_gamma   90.00
#
_symmetry.space_group_name_H-M   'P 1'
#
loop_
_entity.id
_entity.type
_entity.pdbx_description
1 polymer ?
#
loop_
_entity_poly.entity_id
_entity_poly.type
_entity_poly.pdbx_seq_one_letter_code
_entity_poly.pdbx_strand_id
1 'polypeptide(L)' 'MFTNIALLIARVLLGIIFIGHGSQKLFGWFGGYGLAGTGGFFESVGLKPGLLFAFVAGLG' A
#
# COMPACT_ATOMS: atom_id res chain seq x y z
N MET A 1 10.30 29.72 6.03
CA MET A 1 11.38 28.71 6.14
C MET A 1 10.94 27.48 6.93
N PHE A 2 10.47 27.62 8.18
CA PHE A 2 10.03 26.48 9.01
C PHE A 2 8.86 25.67 8.43
N THR A 3 7.87 26.33 7.82
CA THR A 3 6.73 25.64 7.18
C THR A 3 7.15 24.66 6.10
N ASN A 4 8.16 25.00 5.30
CA ASN A 4 8.65 24.11 4.23
C ASN A 4 9.30 22.85 4.82
N ILE A 5 10.04 22.99 5.92
CA ILE A 5 10.66 21.85 6.62
C ILE A 5 9.58 20.97 7.25
N ALA A 6 8.59 21.55 7.92
CA ALA A 6 7.46 20.80 8.49
C ALA A 6 6.69 20.02 7.41
N LEU A 7 6.43 20.66 6.27
CA LEU A 7 5.79 20.06 5.10
C LEU A 7 6.65 18.96 4.46
N LEU A 8 7.97 19.10 4.47
CA LEU A 8 8.90 18.07 4.01
C LEU A 8 8.86 16.84 4.92
N ILE A 9 8.92 17.04 6.24
CA ILE A 9 8.83 15.96 7.23
C ILE A 9 7.52 15.19 7.06
N ALA A 10 6.39 15.90 6.94
CA ALA A 10 5.09 15.27 6.72
C ALA A 10 5.07 14.39 5.45
N ARG A 11 5.66 14.86 4.35
CA ARG A 11 5.75 14.09 3.10
C ARG A 11 6.60 12.83 3.25
N VAL A 12 7.73 12.92 3.94
CA VAL A 12 8.62 11.77 4.15
C VAL A 12 7.91 10.72 5.00
N LEU A 13 7.26 11.12 6.09
CA LEU A 13 6.54 10.19 6.95
C LEU A 13 5.39 9.50 6.20
N LEU A 14 4.57 10.26 5.47
CA LEU A 14 3.51 9.69 4.64
C LEU A 14 4.07 8.77 3.55
N GLY A 15 5.15 9.18 2.88
CA GLY A 15 5.81 8.37 1.86
C GLY A 15 6.30 7.02 2.40
N ILE A 16 6.88 7.00 3.60
CA ILE A 16 7.29 5.75 4.26
C ILE A 16 6.08 4.86 4.55
N ILE A 17 4.96 5.44 5.02
CA ILE A 17 3.73 4.68 5.27
C ILE A 17 3.20 4.05 3.98
N PHE A 18 3.10 4.81 2.89
CA PHE A 18 2.65 4.29 1.59
C PHE A 18 3.60 3.21 1.05
N ILE A 19 4.92 3.39 1.15
CA ILE A 19 5.90 2.35 0.76
C ILE A 19 5.69 1.08 1.59
N GLY A 20 5.51 1.21 2.91
CA GLY A 20 5.24 0.08 3.80
C GLY A 20 3.95 -0.65 3.39
N HIS A 21 2.86 0.09 3.20
CA HIS A 21 1.56 -0.48 2.87
C HIS A 21 1.53 -1.13 1.48
N GLY A 22 2.14 -0.49 0.48
CA GLY A 22 2.31 -1.04 -0.87
C GLY A 22 3.16 -2.31 -0.85
N SER A 23 4.27 -2.33 -0.10
CA SER A 23 5.12 -3.52 0.01
C SER A 23 4.43 -4.69 0.71
N GLN A 24 3.54 -4.44 1.68
CA GLN A 24 2.69 -5.47 2.28
C GLN A 24 1.77 -6.12 1.25
N LYS A 25 1.18 -5.33 0.35
CA LYS A 25 0.24 -5.79 -0.67
C LYS A 25 0.93 -6.45 -1.86
N LEU A 26 2.08 -5.92 -2.32
CA LEU A 26 2.79 -6.47 -3.47
C LEU A 26 3.67 -7.66 -3.10
N PHE A 27 4.42 -7.56 -2.00
CA PHE A 27 5.52 -8.48 -1.69
C PHE A 27 5.31 -9.27 -0.39
N GLY A 28 4.25 -8.97 0.38
CA GLY A 28 4.01 -9.61 1.68
C GLY A 28 5.03 -9.21 2.76
N TRP A 29 5.76 -8.12 2.54
CA TRP A 29 6.74 -7.63 3.52
C TRP A 29 6.05 -7.15 4.79
N PHE A 30 6.82 -7.08 5.89
CA PHE A 30 6.33 -6.58 7.18
C PHE A 30 5.05 -7.30 7.69
N GLY A 31 4.93 -8.60 7.40
CA GLY A 31 3.78 -9.42 7.78
C GLY A 31 2.53 -9.24 6.90
N GLY A 32 2.66 -8.60 5.73
CA GLY A 32 1.59 -8.44 4.77
C GLY A 32 1.20 -9.74 4.05
N TYR A 33 0.00 -9.75 3.47
CA TYR A 33 -0.56 -10.94 2.81
C TYR A 33 -0.08 -11.13 1.35
N GLY A 34 0.71 -10.19 0.83
CA GLY A 34 1.18 -10.22 -0.54
C GLY A 34 0.04 -10.18 -1.57
N LEU A 35 0.42 -10.34 -2.84
CA LEU A 35 -0.48 -10.06 -3.95
C LEU A 35 -1.66 -11.04 -3.99
N ALA A 36 -1.40 -12.33 -3.77
CA ALA A 36 -2.41 -13.37 -3.78
C ALA A 36 -3.39 -13.27 -2.60
N GLY A 37 -2.88 -13.04 -1.37
CA GLY A 37 -3.73 -12.92 -0.19
C GLY A 37 -4.57 -11.65 -0.21
N THR A 38 -3.97 -10.52 -0.61
CA THR A 38 -4.71 -9.26 -0.81
C THR A 38 -5.74 -9.38 -1.93
N GLY A 39 -5.39 -10.09 -3.02
CA GLY A 39 -6.32 -10.38 -4.11
C GLY A 39 -7.51 -11.21 -3.63
N GLY A 40 -7.26 -12.25 -2.85
CA GLY A 40 -8.32 -13.07 -2.24
C GLY A 40 -9.24 -12.26 -1.32
N PHE A 41 -8.69 -11.32 -0.53
CA PHE A 41 -9.49 -10.38 0.25
C PHE A 41 -10.37 -9.50 -0.64
N PHE A 42 -9.84 -8.97 -1.74
CA PHE A 42 -10.65 -8.17 -2.65
C PHE A 42 -11.77 -8.96 -3.31
N GLU A 43 -11.53 -10.21 -3.71
CA GLU A 43 -12.61 -11.05 -4.23
C GLU A 43 -13.65 -11.38 -3.16
N SER A 44 -13.25 -11.56 -1.90
CA SER A 44 -14.17 -11.86 -0.80
C SER A 44 -15.14 -10.71 -0.50
N VAL A 45 -14.76 -9.47 -0.83
CA VAL A 45 -15.63 -8.28 -0.75
C VAL A 45 -16.28 -7.92 -2.10
N GLY A 46 -16.16 -8.77 -3.11
CA GLY A 46 -16.84 -8.62 -4.41
C GLY A 46 -16.05 -7.82 -5.47
N LEU A 47 -14.82 -7.40 -5.18
CA LEU A 47 -13.94 -6.72 -6.14
C LEU A 47 -13.20 -7.75 -7.00
N LYS A 48 -13.70 -7.99 -8.21
CA LYS A 48 -13.14 -8.93 -9.18
C LYS A 48 -12.66 -8.24 -10.47
N PRO A 49 -11.49 -8.59 -11.03
CA PRO A 49 -10.55 -9.61 -10.55
C PRO A 49 -9.68 -9.09 -9.39
N GLY A 50 -9.63 -9.84 -8.28
CA GLY A 50 -8.99 -9.34 -7.05
C GLY A 50 -7.48 -9.11 -7.20
N LEU A 51 -6.81 -9.93 -8.02
CA LEU A 51 -5.38 -9.79 -8.34
C LEU A 51 -5.05 -8.42 -8.98
N LEU A 52 -5.90 -7.93 -9.88
CA LEU A 52 -5.73 -6.61 -10.50
C LEU A 52 -5.89 -5.52 -9.46
N PHE A 53 -6.94 -5.59 -8.64
CA PHE A 53 -7.16 -4.61 -7.58
C PHE A 53 -6.04 -4.63 -6.54
N ALA A 54 -5.53 -5.82 -6.18
CA ALA A 54 -4.40 -5.99 -5.26
C ALA A 54 -3.12 -5.38 -5.81
N PHE A 55 -2.87 -5.55 -7.10
CA PHE A 55 -1.74 -4.94 -7.78
C PHE A 55 -1.86 -3.41 -7.76
N VAL A 56 -2.99 -2.85 -8.22
CA VAL A 56 -3.20 -1.40 -8.26
C VAL A 56 -3.15 -0.79 -6.85
N ALA A 57 -3.79 -1.41 -5.86
CA ALA A 57 -3.74 -0.97 -4.47
C ALA A 57 -2.35 -1.09 -3.83
N GLY A 58 -1.46 -1.92 -4.40
CA GLY A 58 -0.08 -2.05 -3.97
C GLY A 58 0.87 -1.01 -4.57
N LEU A 59 0.47 -0.31 -5.63
CA LEU A 59 1.28 0.73 -6.29
C LEU A 59 1.25 2.10 -5.58
N GLY A 60 0.42 2.26 -4.54
CA GLY A 60 0.28 3.51 -3.78
C GLY A 60 -0.43 3.28 -2.46
#